data_AF-A0A7S1AZI6-F1
#
_entry.id   AF-A0A7S1AZI6-F1
#
_cell.length_a   1.000
_cell.length_b   1.000
_cell.length_c   1.000
_cell.angle_alpha   90.00
_cell.angle_beta   90.00
_cell.angle_gamma   90.00
#
_symmetry.space_group_name_H-M   'P 1'
#
loop_
_entity.id
_entity.type
_entity.pdbx_description
1 polymer ?
#
loop_
_entity_poly.entity_id
_entity_poly.type
_entity_poly.pdbx_seq_one_letter_code
_entity_poly.pdbx_strand_id
1 'polypeptide(L)'
;VPDIFLVGLDWFVCLVPYVAAFPSQVTTVLRLIGFVRLSRTVAIYKHLNVVIAYLRLGNLQTLFRILVKLAVIVIINHWVACGWVFLGFREDGGWMQMSKLEDQSGAYIYMTSLHWSLTQFTPAATDIHAHTAVERIYSICVILFALITFSSFVSSITTTMQALQATKSERESQEMQLRNYFVENNISAELGTQISRFLTKYHFSQRKRKHENDFKFLETLPGHLRRQLREELHVPVITWMPFMEHLLSNDA
;
A
#
# COMPACT_ATOMS: atom_id res chain seq x y z
N VAL A 1 -2.73 -15.49 6.25
CA VAL A 1 -4.21 -15.48 6.31
C VAL A 1 -4.73 -15.48 7.75
N PRO A 2 -4.33 -16.39 8.66
CA PRO A 2 -4.81 -16.38 10.05
C PRO A 2 -4.50 -15.07 10.79
N ASP A 3 -3.33 -14.46 10.57
CA ASP A 3 -2.93 -13.23 11.28
C ASP A 3 -3.78 -12.00 10.93
N ILE A 4 -4.26 -11.89 9.69
CA ILE A 4 -5.09 -10.75 9.25
C ILE A 4 -6.48 -10.86 9.86
N PHE A 5 -7.04 -12.07 9.90
CA PHE A 5 -8.32 -12.33 10.55
C PHE A 5 -8.24 -12.13 12.06
N LEU A 6 -7.15 -12.60 12.69
CA LEU A 6 -6.88 -12.37 14.12
C LEU A 6 -6.77 -10.89 14.46
N VAL A 7 -6.13 -10.08 13.60
CA VAL A 7 -6.04 -8.64 13.84
C VAL A 7 -7.38 -7.95 13.59
N GLY A 8 -8.13 -8.29 12.53
CA GLY A 8 -9.49 -7.78 12.36
C GLY A 8 -10.40 -8.11 13.55
N LEU A 9 -10.25 -9.33 14.11
CA LEU A 9 -10.94 -9.79 15.30
C LEU A 9 -10.45 -9.07 16.57
N ASP A 10 -9.15 -8.83 16.73
CA ASP A 10 -8.60 -8.05 17.84
C ASP A 10 -9.07 -6.58 17.80
N TRP A 11 -9.17 -5.99 16.61
CA TRP A 11 -9.76 -4.65 16.42
C TRP A 11 -11.25 -4.64 16.74
N PHE A 12 -12.00 -5.65 16.27
CA PHE A 12 -13.40 -5.83 16.63
C PHE A 12 -13.58 -6.00 18.15
N VAL A 13 -12.77 -6.82 18.81
CA VAL A 13 -12.76 -7.04 20.26
C VAL A 13 -12.35 -5.78 21.02
N CYS A 14 -11.56 -4.89 20.43
CA CYS A 14 -11.24 -3.58 21.02
C CYS A 14 -12.38 -2.57 20.83
N LEU A 15 -13.19 -2.71 19.78
CA LEU A 15 -14.34 -1.85 19.44
C LEU A 15 -15.61 -2.26 20.22
N VAL A 16 -15.78 -3.55 20.49
CA VAL A 16 -16.90 -4.14 21.24
C VAL A 16 -17.11 -3.51 22.64
N PRO A 17 -16.07 -3.25 23.45
CA PRO A 17 -16.20 -2.55 24.74
C PRO A 17 -16.73 -1.12 24.66
N TYR A 18 -16.63 -0.48 23.49
CA TYR A 18 -17.14 0.88 23.26
C TYR A 18 -18.55 0.87 22.66
N VAL A 19 -18.96 -0.22 22.01
CA VAL A 19 -20.31 -0.42 21.44
C VAL A 19 -21.26 -1.04 22.46
N ALA A 20 -20.76 -1.94 23.29
CA ALA A 20 -21.50 -2.56 24.38
C ALA A 20 -21.06 -1.91 25.70
N ALA A 21 -22.03 -1.34 26.42
CA ALA A 21 -21.82 -0.62 27.68
C ALA A 21 -21.40 -1.56 28.82
N PHE A 22 -20.13 -1.99 28.83
CA PHE A 22 -19.59 -2.86 29.87
C PHE A 22 -19.11 -2.06 31.11
N PRO A 23 -19.15 -2.68 32.30
CA PRO A 23 -18.72 -2.04 33.55
C PRO A 23 -17.23 -1.68 33.57
N SER A 24 -16.91 -0.57 34.26
CA SER A 24 -15.62 0.15 34.21
C SER A 24 -14.39 -0.70 34.53
N GLN A 25 -14.48 -1.68 35.43
CA GLN A 25 -13.35 -2.53 35.83
C GLN A 25 -12.87 -3.48 34.72
N VAL A 26 -13.78 -3.93 33.86
CA VAL A 26 -13.47 -4.84 32.72
C VAL A 26 -12.77 -4.08 31.60
N THR A 27 -13.08 -2.78 31.43
CA THR A 27 -12.48 -1.95 30.39
C THR A 27 -10.99 -1.63 30.63
N THR A 28 -10.54 -1.55 31.89
CA THR A 28 -9.14 -1.18 32.21
C THR A 28 -8.16 -2.32 31.93
N VAL A 29 -8.54 -3.58 32.21
CA VAL A 29 -7.69 -4.75 31.94
C VAL A 29 -7.66 -5.07 30.44
N LEU A 30 -8.77 -4.91 29.72
CA LEU A 30 -8.81 -5.04 28.26
C LEU A 30 -7.98 -3.96 27.55
N ARG A 31 -7.93 -2.73 28.09
CA ARG A 31 -7.09 -1.63 27.57
C ARG A 31 -5.58 -1.94 27.59
N LEU A 32 -5.08 -2.57 28.65
CA LEU A 32 -3.66 -2.94 28.77
C LEU A 32 -3.27 -4.13 27.87
N ILE A 33 -4.17 -5.08 27.67
CA ILE A 33 -3.98 -6.23 26.76
C ILE A 33 -3.94 -5.78 25.29
N GLY A 34 -4.65 -4.70 24.93
CA GLY A 34 -4.62 -4.11 23.59
C GLY A 34 -3.22 -3.62 23.17
N PHE A 35 -2.49 -2.94 24.06
CA PHE A 35 -1.15 -2.39 23.77
C PHE A 35 -0.09 -3.47 23.47
N VAL A 36 -0.19 -4.66 24.07
CA VAL A 36 0.75 -5.76 23.82
C VAL A 36 0.50 -6.42 22.46
N ARG A 37 -0.76 -6.41 21.98
CA ARG A 37 -1.16 -6.99 20.68
C ARG A 37 -0.79 -6.11 19.48
N LEU A 38 -0.40 -4.85 19.69
CA LEU A 38 0.03 -3.90 18.65
C LEU A 38 1.30 -4.30 17.91
N SER A 39 2.18 -5.03 18.57
CA SER A 39 3.40 -5.58 17.98
C SER A 39 3.10 -6.43 16.73
N ARG A 40 1.88 -6.97 16.61
CA ARG A 40 1.43 -7.79 15.49
C ARG A 40 1.01 -6.98 14.25
N THR A 41 0.68 -5.70 14.38
CA THR A 41 0.35 -4.83 13.24
C THR A 41 1.57 -4.59 12.34
N VAL A 42 2.76 -4.53 12.93
CA VAL A 42 4.04 -4.46 12.21
C VAL A 42 4.29 -5.76 11.42
N ALA A 43 3.91 -6.91 11.97
CA ALA A 43 4.00 -8.19 11.27
C ALA A 43 3.07 -8.25 10.05
N ILE A 44 1.86 -7.70 10.13
CA ILE A 44 0.95 -7.59 8.99
C ILE A 44 1.54 -6.75 7.86
N TYR A 45 2.19 -5.62 8.17
CA TYR A 45 2.85 -4.80 7.15
C TYR A 45 3.89 -5.61 6.36
N LYS A 46 4.65 -6.46 7.06
CA LYS A 46 5.62 -7.39 6.44
C LYS A 46 4.93 -8.39 5.51
N HIS A 47 3.84 -9.01 5.95
CA HIS A 47 3.10 -9.98 5.14
C HIS A 47 2.37 -9.35 3.94
N LEU A 48 1.82 -8.13 4.09
CA LEU A 48 1.20 -7.40 2.99
C LEU A 48 2.21 -7.06 1.90
N ASN A 49 3.42 -6.64 2.26
CA ASN A 49 4.49 -6.37 1.29
C ASN A 49 4.90 -7.63 0.52
N VAL A 50 4.89 -8.80 1.16
CA VAL A 50 5.14 -10.08 0.50
C VAL A 50 4.01 -10.38 -0.50
N VAL A 51 2.74 -10.23 -0.12
CA VAL A 51 1.60 -10.43 -1.04
C VAL A 51 1.64 -9.46 -2.22
N ILE A 52 2.00 -8.19 -1.98
CA ILE A 52 2.22 -7.18 -3.03
C ILE A 52 3.33 -7.61 -4.00
N ALA A 53 4.35 -8.34 -3.54
CA ALA A 53 5.40 -8.86 -4.41
C ALA A 53 4.92 -10.01 -5.30
N TYR A 54 3.90 -10.77 -4.89
CA TYR A 54 3.32 -11.86 -5.68
C TYR A 54 2.29 -11.40 -6.73
N LEU A 55 1.78 -10.17 -6.65
CA LEU A 55 0.86 -9.62 -7.64
C LEU A 55 1.60 -9.37 -8.98
N ARG A 56 1.37 -10.24 -9.97
CA ARG A 56 2.00 -10.22 -11.31
C ARG A 56 1.52 -9.08 -12.23
N LEU A 57 0.44 -8.38 -11.87
CA LEU A 57 -0.13 -7.29 -12.67
C LEU A 57 0.32 -5.95 -12.09
N GLY A 58 1.25 -5.27 -12.77
CA GLY A 58 1.87 -4.03 -12.29
C GLY A 58 0.89 -2.92 -11.90
N ASN A 59 -0.24 -2.78 -12.61
CA ASN A 59 -1.27 -1.79 -12.30
C ASN A 59 -1.99 -2.09 -10.97
N LEU A 60 -2.33 -3.37 -10.73
CA LEU A 60 -2.96 -3.79 -9.46
C LEU A 60 -1.97 -3.69 -8.30
N GLN A 61 -0.70 -3.98 -8.55
CA GLN A 61 0.36 -3.84 -7.56
C GLN A 61 0.49 -2.39 -7.07
N THR A 62 0.45 -1.42 -7.98
CA THR A 62 0.50 0.00 -7.64
C THR A 62 -0.72 0.45 -6.83
N LEU A 63 -1.94 0.07 -7.26
CA LEU A 63 -3.16 0.39 -6.54
C LEU A 63 -3.11 -0.15 -5.10
N PHE A 64 -2.72 -1.41 -4.94
CA PHE A 64 -2.66 -2.06 -3.64
C PHE A 64 -1.62 -1.40 -2.71
N ARG A 65 -0.47 -0.95 -3.24
CA ARG A 65 0.51 -0.18 -2.46
C ARG A 65 -0.06 1.12 -1.91
N ILE A 66 -0.91 1.82 -2.67
CA ILE A 66 -1.57 3.05 -2.22
C ILE A 66 -2.60 2.72 -1.12
N LEU A 67 -3.42 1.68 -1.33
CA LEU A 67 -4.42 1.24 -0.36
C LEU A 67 -3.80 0.85 0.99
N VAL A 68 -2.68 0.13 0.99
CA VAL A 68 -1.97 -0.22 2.23
C VAL A 68 -1.48 1.02 2.97
N LYS A 69 -0.96 2.04 2.27
CA LYS A 69 -0.54 3.30 2.91
C LYS A 69 -1.73 4.08 3.49
N LEU A 70 -2.86 4.12 2.78
CA LEU A 70 -4.10 4.70 3.30
C LEU A 70 -4.57 3.99 4.58
N ALA A 71 -4.53 2.66 4.60
CA ALA A 71 -4.86 1.88 5.80
C ALA A 71 -3.94 2.22 6.98
N VAL A 72 -2.63 2.41 6.74
CA VAL A 72 -1.68 2.84 7.78
C VAL A 72 -2.07 4.21 8.35
N ILE A 73 -2.47 5.17 7.51
CA ILE A 73 -2.93 6.50 7.98
C ILE A 73 -4.18 6.39 8.85
N VAL A 74 -5.15 5.55 8.47
CA VAL A 74 -6.35 5.31 9.27
C VAL A 74 -6.01 4.70 10.63
N ILE A 75 -5.09 3.73 10.66
CA ILE A 75 -4.62 3.12 11.92
C ILE A 75 -3.97 4.17 12.80
N ILE A 76 -3.08 5.00 12.27
CA ILE A 76 -2.44 6.09 13.01
C ILE A 76 -3.49 7.06 13.59
N ASN A 77 -4.49 7.45 12.80
CA ASN A 77 -5.56 8.35 13.23
C ASN A 77 -6.42 7.73 14.34
N HIS A 78 -6.63 6.42 14.34
CA HIS A 78 -7.28 5.73 15.45
C HIS A 78 -6.50 5.91 16.76
N TRP A 79 -5.17 5.76 16.75
CA TRP A 79 -4.32 5.98 17.94
C TRP A 79 -4.40 7.40 18.45
N VAL A 80 -4.30 8.36 17.53
CA VAL A 80 -4.38 9.79 17.85
C VAL A 80 -5.75 10.14 18.42
N ALA A 81 -6.83 9.60 17.85
CA ALA A 81 -8.20 9.79 18.34
C ALA A 81 -8.39 9.15 19.74
N CYS A 82 -7.90 7.95 19.97
CA CYS A 82 -7.95 7.31 21.29
C CYS A 82 -7.17 8.11 22.34
N GLY A 83 -6.01 8.66 21.98
CA GLY A 83 -5.26 9.58 22.85
C GLY A 83 -6.03 10.88 23.15
N TRP A 84 -6.74 11.42 22.15
CA TRP A 84 -7.60 12.60 22.32
C TRP A 84 -8.78 12.36 23.26
N VAL A 85 -9.46 11.21 23.10
CA VAL A 85 -10.52 10.75 24.02
C VAL A 85 -9.97 10.57 25.44
N PHE A 86 -8.79 9.96 25.57
CA PHE A 86 -8.16 9.76 26.87
C PHE A 86 -7.86 11.08 27.60
N LEU A 87 -7.38 12.09 26.89
CA LEU A 87 -7.17 13.43 27.46
C LEU A 87 -8.49 14.10 27.84
N GLY A 88 -9.52 13.96 27.01
CA GLY A 88 -10.85 14.54 27.27
C GLY A 88 -11.53 14.00 28.54
N PHE A 89 -11.25 12.76 28.93
CA PHE A 89 -11.74 12.18 30.19
C PHE A 89 -10.89 12.51 31.42
N ARG A 90 -9.66 12.99 31.23
CA ARG A 90 -8.70 13.21 32.33
C ARG A 90 -8.63 14.68 32.76
N GLU A 91 -8.82 15.60 31.83
CA GLU A 91 -8.66 17.03 32.04
C GLU A 91 -10.02 17.69 32.32
N ASP A 92 -10.18 18.22 33.52
CA ASP A 92 -11.34 19.07 33.86
C ASP A 92 -11.29 20.36 33.04
N GLY A 93 -12.41 20.78 32.45
CA GLY A 93 -12.47 21.94 31.55
C GLY A 93 -11.87 21.69 30.16
N GLY A 94 -11.60 20.43 29.80
CA GLY A 94 -11.08 20.04 28.49
C GLY A 94 -12.09 20.11 27.35
N TRP A 95 -11.65 19.68 26.17
CA TRP A 95 -12.46 19.71 24.94
C TRP A 95 -13.81 18.99 25.08
N MET A 96 -13.86 17.90 25.84
CA MET A 96 -15.08 17.11 26.02
C MET A 96 -16.16 17.89 26.78
N GLN A 97 -15.75 18.59 27.86
CA GLN A 97 -16.65 19.42 28.66
C GLN A 97 -17.07 20.68 27.91
N MET A 98 -16.11 21.35 27.26
CA MET A 98 -16.36 22.60 26.52
C MET A 98 -17.26 22.39 25.30
N SER A 99 -17.16 21.25 24.64
CA SER A 99 -18.04 20.86 23.54
C SER A 99 -19.36 20.22 24.01
N LYS A 100 -19.60 20.10 25.33
CA LYS A 100 -20.81 19.48 25.92
C LYS A 100 -21.06 18.04 25.43
N LEU A 101 -19.99 17.25 25.34
CA LEU A 101 -20.02 15.89 24.80
C LEU A 101 -20.00 14.79 25.87
N GLU A 102 -19.91 15.15 27.15
CA GLU A 102 -19.80 14.21 28.28
C GLU A 102 -20.97 13.22 28.36
N ASP A 103 -22.19 13.69 28.07
CA ASP A 103 -23.41 12.87 28.11
C ASP A 103 -23.72 12.13 26.79
N GLN A 104 -22.86 12.27 25.78
CA GLN A 104 -23.07 11.66 24.48
C GLN A 104 -22.63 10.19 24.46
N SER A 105 -23.17 9.43 23.50
CA SER A 105 -22.75 8.03 23.32
C SER A 105 -21.25 7.92 23.05
N GLY A 106 -20.61 6.88 23.58
CA GLY A 106 -19.17 6.63 23.35
C GLY A 106 -18.80 6.52 21.87
N ALA A 107 -19.71 6.01 21.03
CA ALA A 107 -19.54 5.97 19.59
C ALA A 107 -19.48 7.38 18.96
N TYR A 108 -20.33 8.30 19.40
CA TYR A 108 -20.33 9.68 18.94
C TYR A 108 -19.05 10.40 19.35
N ILE A 109 -18.63 10.26 20.62
CA ILE A 109 -17.37 10.81 21.14
C ILE A 109 -16.17 10.32 20.34
N TYR A 110 -16.11 9.01 20.07
CA TYR A 110 -15.05 8.40 19.29
C TYR A 110 -15.04 8.90 17.84
N MET A 111 -16.20 8.96 17.17
CA MET A 111 -16.28 9.44 15.78
C MET A 111 -15.90 10.92 15.65
N THR A 112 -16.31 11.75 16.61
CA THR A 112 -15.91 13.16 16.69
C THR A 112 -14.39 13.29 16.90
N SER A 113 -13.81 12.45 17.75
CA SER A 113 -12.35 12.44 17.99
C SER A 113 -11.56 11.92 16.78
N LEU A 114 -12.10 10.93 16.07
CA LEU A 114 -11.52 10.41 14.83
C LEU A 114 -11.56 11.45 13.72
N HIS A 115 -12.68 12.18 13.61
CA HIS A 115 -12.80 13.30 12.68
C HIS A 115 -11.78 14.40 13.01
N TRP A 116 -11.68 14.82 14.28
CA TRP A 116 -10.66 15.78 14.72
C TRP A 116 -9.23 15.32 14.40
N SER A 117 -8.91 14.03 14.61
CA SER A 117 -7.61 13.48 14.26
C SER A 117 -7.35 13.58 12.76
N LEU A 118 -8.33 13.18 11.93
CA LEU A 118 -8.21 13.22 10.47
C LEU A 118 -7.98 14.64 9.94
N THR A 119 -8.61 15.64 10.57
CA THR A 119 -8.43 17.05 10.17
C THR A 119 -7.01 17.57 10.44
N GLN A 120 -6.23 16.93 11.33
CA GLN A 120 -4.82 17.27 11.54
C GLN A 120 -3.92 16.80 10.38
N PHE A 121 -4.28 15.69 9.73
CA PHE A 121 -3.55 15.15 8.57
C PHE A 121 -4.03 15.74 7.25
N THR A 122 -5.32 16.02 7.14
CA THR A 122 -5.95 16.62 5.96
C THR A 122 -6.69 17.86 6.42
N PRO A 123 -6.10 19.06 6.28
CA PRO A 123 -6.68 20.30 6.78
C PRO A 123 -8.16 20.42 6.39
N ALA A 124 -9.03 20.32 7.40
CA ALA A 124 -10.47 20.39 7.26
C ALA A 124 -11.05 21.11 8.49
N ALA A 125 -12.23 21.68 8.33
CA ALA A 125 -12.89 22.37 9.44
C ALA A 125 -13.33 21.35 10.50
N THR A 126 -13.09 21.69 11.76
CA THR A 126 -13.60 20.95 12.93
C THR A 126 -13.94 21.96 14.01
N ASP A 127 -15.04 21.73 14.73
CA ASP A 127 -15.45 22.59 15.85
C ASP A 127 -14.80 22.18 17.19
N ILE A 128 -13.91 21.17 17.15
CA ILE A 128 -13.23 20.62 18.32
C ILE A 128 -11.81 21.18 18.41
N HIS A 129 -11.47 21.76 19.56
CA HIS A 129 -10.19 22.40 19.79
C HIS A 129 -9.67 22.11 21.20
N ALA A 130 -8.36 22.28 21.41
CA ALA A 130 -7.76 22.18 22.74
C ALA A 130 -8.15 23.37 23.62
N HIS A 131 -8.58 23.09 24.85
CA HIS A 131 -8.91 24.08 25.87
C HIS A 131 -7.90 24.10 27.03
N THR A 132 -7.20 22.99 27.30
CA THR A 132 -6.13 22.94 28.31
C THR A 132 -4.73 23.01 27.70
N ALA A 133 -3.73 23.34 28.54
CA ALA A 133 -2.34 23.38 28.11
C ALA A 133 -1.83 22.00 27.65
N VAL A 134 -2.26 20.93 28.31
CA VAL A 134 -1.89 19.54 27.97
C VAL A 134 -2.48 19.15 26.62
N GLU A 135 -3.77 19.41 26.40
CA GLU A 135 -4.43 19.18 25.11
C GLU A 135 -3.78 19.97 23.98
N ARG A 136 -3.33 21.19 24.28
CA ARG A 136 -2.68 22.07 23.29
C ARG A 136 -1.29 21.55 22.92
N ILE A 137 -0.50 21.09 23.88
CA ILE A 137 0.80 20.44 23.62
C ILE A 137 0.58 19.17 22.79
N TYR A 138 -0.38 18.33 23.15
CA TYR A 138 -0.73 17.13 22.39
C TYR A 138 -1.10 17.47 20.94
N SER A 139 -1.97 18.47 20.74
CA SER A 139 -2.39 18.93 19.42
C SER A 139 -1.20 19.41 18.57
N ILE A 140 -0.28 20.19 19.14
CA ILE A 140 0.92 20.66 18.44
C ILE A 140 1.79 19.47 18.02
N CYS A 141 2.02 18.51 18.90
CA CYS A 141 2.79 17.30 18.58
C CYS A 141 2.13 16.50 17.44
N VAL A 142 0.81 16.32 17.49
CA VAL A 142 0.05 15.63 16.45
C VAL A 142 0.14 16.35 15.11
N ILE A 143 0.01 17.68 15.07
CA ILE A 143 0.12 18.47 13.84
C ILE A 143 1.51 18.33 13.20
N LEU A 144 2.59 18.43 13.99
CA LEU A 144 3.96 18.26 13.48
C LEU A 144 4.18 16.85 12.91
N PHE A 145 3.70 15.83 13.61
CA PHE A 145 3.76 14.44 13.16
C PHE A 145 2.92 14.20 11.90
N ALA A 146 1.73 14.80 11.83
CA ALA A 146 0.81 14.71 10.71
C ALA A 146 1.41 15.37 9.45
N LEU A 147 2.06 16.53 9.59
CA LEU A 147 2.77 17.19 8.50
C LEU A 147 3.82 16.28 7.86
N ILE A 148 4.71 15.70 8.67
CA ILE A 148 5.76 14.79 8.19
C ILE A 148 5.16 13.57 7.49
N THR A 149 4.15 12.96 8.11
CA THR A 149 3.51 11.74 7.60
C THR A 149 2.78 12.01 6.28
N PHE A 150 2.03 13.10 6.20
CA PHE A 150 1.28 13.50 5.01
C PHE A 150 2.22 13.86 3.85
N SER A 151 3.29 14.62 4.11
CA SER A 151 4.31 14.92 3.08
C SER A 151 4.97 13.65 2.53
N SER A 152 5.31 12.69 3.41
CA SER A 152 5.87 11.40 2.98
C SER A 152 4.86 10.60 2.15
N PHE A 153 3.59 10.58 2.56
CA PHE A 153 2.52 9.90 1.84
C PHE A 153 2.34 10.46 0.42
N VAL A 154 2.22 11.78 0.28
CA VAL A 154 2.10 12.47 -1.01
C VAL A 154 3.32 12.20 -1.89
N SER A 155 4.54 12.37 -1.35
CA SER A 155 5.78 12.07 -2.07
C SER A 155 5.78 10.65 -2.62
N SER A 156 5.39 9.68 -1.79
CA SER A 156 5.37 8.27 -2.18
C SER A 156 4.33 7.95 -3.26
N ILE A 157 3.17 8.62 -3.26
CA ILE A 157 2.19 8.52 -4.35
C ILE A 157 2.80 9.11 -5.63
N THR A 158 3.38 10.30 -5.56
CA THR A 158 3.99 10.98 -6.71
C THR A 158 5.08 10.13 -7.35
N THR A 159 6.01 9.57 -6.57
CA THR A 159 7.05 8.66 -7.10
C THR A 159 6.45 7.42 -7.76
N THR A 160 5.38 6.86 -7.17
CA THR A 160 4.71 5.69 -7.73
C THR A 160 4.00 6.04 -9.05
N MET A 161 3.37 7.21 -9.15
CA MET A 161 2.77 7.71 -10.38
C MET A 161 3.84 7.99 -11.45
N GLN A 162 4.96 8.61 -11.07
CA GLN A 162 6.10 8.83 -11.96
C GLN A 162 6.66 7.51 -12.50
N ALA A 163 6.79 6.47 -11.68
CA ALA A 163 7.25 5.15 -12.13
C ALA A 163 6.28 4.50 -13.14
N LEU A 164 4.96 4.64 -12.91
CA LEU A 164 3.94 4.20 -13.88
C LEU A 164 4.03 4.98 -15.19
N GLN A 165 4.19 6.30 -15.12
CA GLN A 165 4.32 7.15 -16.30
C GLN A 165 5.63 6.88 -17.06
N ALA A 166 6.75 6.67 -16.37
CA ALA A 166 8.04 6.36 -16.98
C ALA A 166 7.97 5.10 -17.87
N THR A 167 7.24 4.07 -17.41
CA THR A 167 7.02 2.84 -18.19
C THR A 167 6.27 3.10 -19.51
N LYS A 168 5.41 4.12 -19.54
CA LYS A 168 4.65 4.52 -20.73
C LYS A 168 5.41 5.54 -21.59
N SER A 169 6.15 6.43 -20.93
CA SER A 169 6.83 7.58 -21.53
C SER A 169 7.96 7.19 -22.47
N GLU A 170 8.73 6.15 -22.18
CA GLU A 170 9.81 5.70 -23.07
C GLU A 170 9.26 5.29 -24.45
N ARG A 171 8.14 4.56 -24.45
CA ARG A 171 7.46 4.17 -25.68
C ARG A 171 6.92 5.39 -26.44
N GLU A 172 6.21 6.27 -25.75
CA GLU A 172 5.65 7.49 -26.35
C GLU A 172 6.78 8.38 -26.93
N SER A 173 7.92 8.46 -26.27
CA SER A 173 9.10 9.18 -26.75
C SER A 173 9.68 8.56 -28.02
N GLN A 174 9.85 7.23 -28.06
CA GLN A 174 10.34 6.52 -29.24
C GLN A 174 9.37 6.63 -30.44
N GLU A 175 8.05 6.54 -30.20
CA GLU A 175 7.04 6.76 -31.24
C GLU A 175 7.07 8.21 -31.76
N MET A 176 7.27 9.19 -30.88
CA MET A 176 7.39 10.60 -31.25
C MET A 176 8.66 10.87 -32.08
N GLN A 177 9.82 10.32 -31.69
CA GLN A 177 11.07 10.44 -32.44
C GLN A 177 10.95 9.84 -33.85
N LEU A 178 10.34 8.66 -33.97
CA LEU A 178 10.08 8.02 -35.26
C LEU A 178 9.18 8.89 -36.14
N ARG A 179 8.13 9.47 -35.56
CA ARG A 179 7.22 10.37 -36.28
C ARG A 179 7.95 11.61 -36.80
N ASN A 180 8.81 12.22 -35.98
CA ASN A 180 9.61 13.36 -36.38
C ASN A 180 10.56 13.00 -37.52
N TYR A 181 11.23 11.85 -37.43
CA TYR A 181 12.10 11.34 -38.49
C TYR A 181 11.36 11.17 -39.83
N PHE A 182 10.13 10.65 -39.83
CA PHE A 182 9.32 10.52 -41.05
C PHE A 182 8.96 11.88 -41.66
N VAL A 183 8.64 12.86 -40.83
CA VAL A 183 8.33 14.22 -41.28
C VAL A 183 9.56 14.91 -41.87
N GLU A 184 10.70 14.84 -41.17
CA GLU A 184 11.96 15.47 -41.61
C GLU A 184 12.48 14.90 -42.93
N ASN A 185 12.28 13.60 -43.17
CA ASN A 185 12.76 12.92 -44.37
C ASN A 185 11.68 12.79 -45.47
N ASN A 186 10.52 13.44 -45.32
CA ASN A 186 9.41 13.39 -46.28
C ASN A 186 9.00 11.96 -46.67
N ILE A 187 8.97 11.05 -45.69
CA ILE A 187 8.55 9.66 -45.92
C ILE A 187 7.06 9.64 -46.28
N SER A 188 6.68 8.85 -47.29
CA SER A 188 5.28 8.71 -47.69
C SER A 188 4.42 8.20 -46.53
N ALA A 189 3.21 8.75 -46.39
CA ALA A 189 2.30 8.41 -45.29
C ALA A 189 1.96 6.90 -45.25
N GLU A 190 1.91 6.26 -46.42
CA GLU A 190 1.68 4.83 -46.56
C GLU A 190 2.84 4.01 -45.95
N LEU A 191 4.08 4.31 -46.34
CA LEU A 191 5.27 3.63 -45.83
C LEU A 191 5.47 3.90 -44.33
N GLY A 192 5.33 5.16 -43.90
CA GLY A 192 5.43 5.53 -42.49
C GLY A 192 4.40 4.83 -41.59
N THR A 193 3.18 4.61 -42.11
CA THR A 193 2.14 3.85 -41.41
C THR A 193 2.47 2.36 -41.34
N GLN A 194 3.00 1.78 -42.42
CA GLN A 194 3.43 0.38 -42.43
C GLN A 194 4.56 0.13 -41.42
N ILE A 195 5.58 1.00 -41.40
CA ILE A 195 6.70 0.92 -40.46
C ILE A 195 6.22 1.11 -39.02
N SER A 196 5.37 2.10 -38.75
CA SER A 196 4.78 2.32 -37.42
C SER A 196 3.99 1.11 -36.92
N ARG A 197 3.17 0.48 -37.78
CA ARG A 197 2.41 -0.74 -37.42
C ARG A 197 3.35 -1.91 -37.15
N PHE A 198 4.39 -2.08 -37.96
CA PHE A 198 5.40 -3.13 -37.75
C PHE A 198 6.11 -2.95 -36.41
N LEU A 199 6.63 -1.75 -36.12
CA LEU A 199 7.32 -1.46 -34.86
C LEU A 199 6.37 -1.57 -33.66
N THR A 200 5.12 -1.11 -33.77
CA THR A 200 4.10 -1.30 -32.73
C THR A 200 3.90 -2.78 -32.41
N LYS A 201 3.83 -3.64 -33.44
CA LYS A 201 3.58 -5.07 -33.27
C LYS A 201 4.81 -5.83 -32.74
N TYR A 202 6.00 -5.56 -33.27
CA TYR A 202 7.19 -6.39 -33.00
C TYR A 202 8.18 -5.77 -32.01
N HIS A 203 8.26 -4.44 -31.93
CA HIS A 203 9.19 -3.74 -31.05
C HIS A 203 8.51 -3.27 -29.75
N PHE A 204 7.30 -2.71 -29.83
CA PHE A 204 6.61 -2.10 -28.69
C PHE A 204 5.61 -3.01 -27.96
N SER A 205 5.06 -4.06 -28.59
CA SER A 205 4.07 -4.96 -27.95
C SER A 205 4.71 -6.10 -27.14
N GLN A 206 5.94 -6.49 -27.47
CA GLN A 206 6.62 -7.58 -26.81
C GLN A 206 7.12 -7.09 -25.45
N ARG A 207 6.53 -7.61 -24.36
CA ARG A 207 7.30 -7.84 -23.14
C ARG A 207 8.47 -8.73 -23.55
N LYS A 208 9.64 -8.14 -23.88
CA LYS A 208 10.86 -8.91 -24.19
C LYS A 208 10.94 -10.02 -23.15
N ARG A 209 10.82 -11.29 -23.58
CA ARG A 209 11.20 -12.43 -22.74
C ARG A 209 12.68 -12.21 -22.47
N LYS A 210 12.98 -11.64 -21.30
CA LYS A 210 14.36 -11.41 -20.87
C LYS A 210 15.00 -12.78 -20.76
N HIS A 211 16.08 -12.98 -21.50
CA HIS A 211 16.82 -14.24 -21.45
C HIS A 211 17.51 -14.37 -20.09
N GLU A 212 17.81 -15.60 -19.67
CA GLU A 212 18.57 -15.86 -18.43
C GLU A 212 19.90 -15.06 -18.42
N ASN A 213 20.54 -14.92 -19.59
CA ASN A 213 21.78 -14.17 -19.79
C ASN A 213 21.64 -12.65 -19.59
N ASP A 214 20.43 -12.09 -19.63
CA ASP A 214 20.20 -10.66 -19.36
C ASP A 214 20.35 -10.34 -17.86
N PHE A 215 20.39 -11.36 -17.00
CA PHE A 215 20.44 -11.24 -15.56
C PHE A 215 21.72 -11.86 -14.99
N LYS A 216 22.83 -11.11 -15.00
CA LYS A 216 24.12 -11.54 -14.42
C LYS A 216 24.02 -11.98 -12.95
N PHE A 217 23.05 -11.47 -12.19
CA PHE A 217 22.82 -11.91 -10.80
C PHE A 217 22.27 -13.34 -10.69
N LEU A 218 21.77 -13.95 -11.77
CA LEU A 218 21.36 -15.35 -11.73
C LEU A 218 22.54 -16.32 -11.61
N GLU A 219 23.76 -15.84 -11.90
CA GLU A 219 24.99 -16.61 -11.71
C GLU A 219 25.36 -16.77 -10.22
N THR A 220 24.85 -15.90 -9.34
CA THR A 220 25.09 -16.00 -7.89
C THR A 220 24.11 -16.91 -7.16
N LEU A 221 23.09 -17.46 -7.85
CA LEU A 221 22.19 -18.42 -7.23
C LEU A 221 22.91 -19.74 -6.91
N PRO A 222 22.64 -20.35 -5.74
CA PRO A 222 23.06 -21.72 -5.43
C PRO A 222 22.65 -22.69 -6.55
N GLY A 223 23.54 -23.62 -6.90
CA GLY A 223 23.35 -24.50 -8.07
C GLY A 223 22.01 -25.26 -8.08
N HIS A 224 21.47 -25.63 -6.92
CA HIS A 224 20.18 -26.32 -6.82
C HIS A 224 18.98 -25.45 -7.24
N LEU A 225 18.93 -24.17 -6.84
CA LEU A 225 17.87 -23.24 -7.23
C LEU A 225 17.97 -22.85 -8.70
N ARG A 226 19.19 -22.69 -9.22
CA ARG A 226 19.41 -22.43 -10.65
C ARG A 226 18.96 -23.60 -11.52
N ARG A 227 19.17 -24.84 -11.07
CA ARG A 227 18.69 -26.05 -11.76
C ARG A 227 17.16 -26.12 -11.77
N GLN A 228 16.50 -25.93 -10.62
CA GLN A 228 15.04 -25.89 -10.52
C GLN A 228 14.41 -24.78 -11.40
N LEU A 229 15.01 -23.59 -11.41
CA LEU A 229 14.56 -22.49 -12.26
C LEU A 229 14.62 -22.86 -13.75
N ARG A 230 15.70 -23.50 -14.20
CA ARG A 230 15.86 -23.95 -15.59
C ARG A 230 14.91 -25.06 -15.96
N GLU A 231 14.64 -25.98 -15.05
CA GLU A 231 13.64 -27.03 -15.22
C GLU A 231 12.26 -26.40 -15.42
N GLU A 232 11.80 -25.52 -14.53
CA GLU A 232 10.49 -24.85 -14.70
C GLU A 232 10.40 -23.97 -15.96
N LEU A 233 11.50 -23.36 -16.40
CA LEU A 233 11.54 -22.53 -17.61
C LEU A 233 11.44 -23.33 -18.91
N HIS A 234 12.08 -24.51 -18.97
CA HIS A 234 12.24 -25.27 -20.22
C HIS A 234 11.31 -26.48 -20.33
N VAL A 235 10.86 -27.07 -19.22
CA VAL A 235 9.96 -28.24 -19.23
C VAL A 235 8.69 -28.01 -20.08
N PRO A 236 7.99 -26.85 -20.02
CA PRO A 236 6.81 -26.61 -20.86
C PRO A 236 7.11 -26.53 -22.36
N VAL A 237 8.36 -26.20 -22.73
CA VAL A 237 8.79 -26.10 -24.14
C VAL A 237 9.27 -27.46 -24.65
N ILE A 238 9.91 -28.24 -23.79
CA ILE A 238 10.46 -29.57 -24.11
C ILE A 238 9.34 -30.60 -24.29
N THR A 239 8.29 -30.56 -23.46
CA THR A 239 7.14 -31.48 -23.57
C THR A 239 6.25 -31.22 -24.78
N TRP A 240 6.38 -30.07 -25.44
CA TRP A 240 5.66 -29.77 -26.69
C TRP A 240 6.29 -30.42 -27.94
N MET A 241 7.49 -30.98 -27.83
CA MET A 241 8.17 -31.63 -28.96
C MET A 241 8.00 -33.15 -28.86
N PRO A 242 7.22 -33.79 -29.77
CA PRO A 242 6.92 -35.23 -29.72
C PRO A 242 8.17 -36.12 -29.72
N PHE A 243 9.26 -35.64 -30.32
CA PHE A 243 10.56 -36.32 -30.34
C PHE A 243 11.23 -36.40 -28.96
N MET A 244 11.13 -35.36 -28.12
CA MET A 244 11.75 -35.35 -26.80
C MET A 244 10.95 -36.12 -25.75
N GLU A 245 9.62 -36.17 -25.88
CA GLU A 245 8.78 -37.01 -25.04
C GLU A 245 9.15 -38.50 -25.19
N HIS A 246 9.48 -38.94 -26.41
CA HIS A 246 9.87 -40.31 -26.70
C HIS A 246 11.27 -40.71 -26.17
N LEU A 247 12.18 -39.74 -26.01
CA LEU A 247 13.49 -39.95 -25.41
C LEU A 247 13.40 -39.97 -23.88
N LEU A 248 12.60 -39.08 -23.30
CA LEU A 248 12.39 -39.04 -21.85
C LEU A 248 11.59 -40.25 -21.33
N SER A 249 10.76 -40.89 -22.16
CA SER A 249 10.04 -42.12 -21.77
C SER A 249 10.87 -43.40 -21.90
N ASN A 250 11.99 -43.38 -22.62
CA ASN A 250 12.86 -44.56 -22.79
C ASN A 250 14.00 -44.65 -21.77
N ASP A 251 14.26 -43.55 -21.03
CA ASP A 251 15.31 -43.47 -19.99
C ASP A 251 14.76 -43.57 -18.54
N ALA A 252 13.49 -43.98 -18.37
CA ALA A 252 12.83 -44.21 -17.07
C ALA A 252 12.61 -45.71 -16.80
#